data_AF-A0A1V8U1A4-F1
#
_entry.id   AF-A0A1V8U1A4-F1
#
_cell.length_a   1.000
_cell.length_b   1.000
_cell.length_c   1.000
_cell.angle_alpha   90.00
_cell.angle_beta   90.00
_cell.angle_gamma   90.00
#
_symmetry.space_group_name_H-M   'P 1'
#
loop_
_entity.id
_entity.type
_entity.pdbx_description
1 polymer ?
#
loop_
_entity_poly.entity_id
_entity_poly.type
_entity_poly.pdbx_seq_one_letter_code
_entity_poly.pdbx_strand_id
1 'polypeptide(L)'
;MAALPRGKPLGRLYPSETRLNPRGYGGKGVMRRKFTMVSWAARPEVKQAWASLAREHRLKAFPADGNVTRIFGFLDGTLMRTAPIMLDMDKSRKLGWHGFVDSKEALLETFQDVARLKMVRLDKTPNHAAIGVIKGR
;
A
#
# COMPACT_ATOMS: atom_id res chain seq x y z
N MET A 1 -35.39 -12.73 -10.42
CA MET A 1 -34.15 -12.35 -11.12
C MET A 1 -33.13 -13.48 -10.97
N ALA A 2 -32.78 -14.11 -12.08
CA ALA A 2 -31.97 -15.33 -12.10
C ALA A 2 -30.53 -15.06 -11.62
N ALA A 3 -30.03 -15.93 -10.74
CA ALA A 3 -28.62 -15.94 -10.34
C ALA A 3 -27.76 -16.33 -11.55
N LEU A 4 -26.82 -15.46 -11.91
CA LEU A 4 -25.85 -15.74 -12.97
C LEU A 4 -25.09 -17.04 -12.66
N PRO A 5 -24.86 -17.93 -13.65
CA PRO A 5 -24.16 -19.19 -13.44
C PRO A 5 -22.75 -18.90 -12.91
N ARG A 6 -22.40 -19.52 -11.77
CA ARG A 6 -21.05 -19.41 -11.19
C ARG A 6 -20.08 -20.08 -12.16
N GLY A 7 -19.40 -19.27 -12.97
CA GLY A 7 -18.30 -19.72 -13.83
C GLY A 7 -17.25 -20.49 -13.02
N LYS A 8 -16.59 -21.46 -13.68
CA LYS A 8 -15.56 -22.34 -13.11
C LYS A 8 -14.56 -21.56 -12.21
N PRO A 9 -14.09 -22.15 -11.09
CA PRO A 9 -13.22 -21.45 -10.16
C PRO A 9 -11.87 -21.10 -10.84
N LEU A 10 -11.71 -19.81 -11.17
CA LEU A 10 -10.45 -19.21 -11.61
C LEU A 10 -9.47 -19.16 -10.42
N GLY A 11 -8.83 -20.28 -10.12
CA GLY A 11 -7.89 -20.41 -9.01
C GLY A 11 -8.54 -20.18 -7.63
N ARG A 12 -7.75 -20.33 -6.57
CA ARG A 12 -8.21 -20.05 -5.19
C ARG A 12 -8.41 -18.55 -5.03
N LEU A 13 -9.62 -18.05 -5.30
CA LEU A 13 -10.00 -16.68 -4.96
C LEU A 13 -10.11 -16.55 -3.44
N TYR A 14 -9.73 -15.40 -2.92
CA TYR A 14 -9.97 -14.98 -1.53
C TYR A 14 -11.22 -14.08 -1.51
N PRO A 15 -12.44 -14.63 -1.37
CA PRO A 15 -13.64 -13.83 -1.22
C PRO A 15 -13.62 -13.16 0.16
N SER A 16 -13.89 -11.85 0.20
CA SER A 16 -14.17 -11.13 1.44
C SER A 16 -15.49 -10.41 1.33
N GLU A 17 -16.33 -10.54 2.36
CA GLU A 17 -17.61 -9.85 2.43
C GLU A 17 -17.50 -8.58 3.27
N THR A 18 -18.24 -7.55 2.91
CA THR A 18 -18.41 -6.39 3.75
C THR A 18 -19.12 -6.78 5.05
N ARG A 19 -18.69 -6.21 6.19
CA ARG A 19 -19.29 -6.50 7.50
C ARG A 19 -20.80 -6.21 7.51
N LEU A 20 -21.19 -5.11 6.88
CA LEU A 20 -22.57 -4.66 6.76
C LEU A 20 -22.95 -4.57 5.28
N ASN A 21 -24.26 -4.55 5.04
CA ASN A 21 -24.80 -4.21 3.72
C ASN A 21 -24.48 -2.73 3.43
N PRO A 22 -23.83 -2.40 2.30
CA PRO A 22 -23.35 -1.04 2.04
C PRO A 22 -24.43 0.05 2.10
N ARG A 23 -25.70 -0.31 1.89
CA ARG A 23 -26.86 0.60 1.93
C ARG A 23 -27.90 0.22 2.98
N GLY A 24 -27.59 -0.74 3.87
CA GLY A 24 -28.55 -1.25 4.86
C GLY A 24 -29.58 -2.27 4.32
N TYR A 25 -29.78 -2.33 3.01
CA TYR A 25 -30.60 -3.33 2.31
C TYR A 25 -29.80 -4.01 1.19
N GLY A 26 -30.27 -5.16 0.71
CA GLY A 26 -29.60 -5.97 -0.33
C GLY A 26 -28.51 -6.91 0.21
N GLY A 27 -27.82 -7.60 -0.71
CA GLY A 27 -26.72 -8.50 -0.36
C GLY A 27 -25.46 -7.76 0.09
N LYS A 28 -24.58 -8.47 0.80
CA LYS A 28 -23.26 -7.95 1.17
C LYS A 28 -22.41 -7.70 -0.07
N GLY A 29 -21.52 -6.70 0.01
CA GLY A 29 -20.50 -6.50 -1.01
C GLY A 29 -19.49 -7.65 -0.97
N VAL A 30 -19.27 -8.33 -2.10
CA VAL A 30 -18.30 -9.42 -2.20
C VAL A 30 -17.10 -8.96 -3.03
N MET A 31 -15.94 -8.84 -2.39
CA MET A 31 -14.68 -8.59 -3.08
C MET A 31 -13.98 -9.92 -3.35
N ARG A 32 -13.52 -10.14 -4.59
CA ARG A 32 -12.79 -11.36 -4.98
C ARG A 32 -11.37 -11.00 -5.37
N ARG A 33 -10.38 -11.56 -4.67
CA ARG A 33 -8.95 -11.32 -4.91
C ARG A 33 -8.26 -12.61 -5.32
N LYS A 34 -7.32 -12.55 -6.27
CA LYS A 34 -6.46 -13.68 -6.65
C LYS A 34 -5.19 -13.79 -5.82
N PHE A 35 -4.80 -12.70 -5.18
CA PHE A 35 -3.52 -12.52 -4.50
C PHE A 35 -3.72 -11.52 -3.36
N THR A 36 -2.91 -11.58 -2.31
CA THR A 36 -2.84 -10.53 -1.28
C THR A 36 -1.38 -10.35 -0.87
N MET A 37 -0.98 -9.12 -0.59
CA MET A 37 0.34 -8.79 -0.07
C MET A 37 0.61 -9.51 1.25
N VAL A 38 -0.41 -9.68 2.10
CA VAL A 38 -0.29 -10.47 3.34
C VAL A 38 0.06 -11.93 3.01
N SER A 39 -0.62 -12.56 2.05
CA SER A 39 -0.36 -13.96 1.70
C SER A 39 1.03 -14.16 1.09
N TRP A 40 1.55 -13.16 0.39
CA TRP A 40 2.91 -13.15 -0.16
C TRP A 40 3.96 -12.94 0.93
N ALA A 41 3.77 -11.92 1.78
CA ALA A 41 4.71 -11.62 2.86
C ALA A 41 4.74 -12.71 3.94
N ALA A 42 3.67 -13.50 4.07
CA ALA A 42 3.61 -14.62 5.01
C ALA A 42 4.48 -15.81 4.59
N ARG A 43 4.87 -15.91 3.30
CA ARG A 43 5.59 -17.08 2.76
C ARG A 43 6.98 -17.24 3.39
N PRO A 44 7.41 -18.47 3.73
CA PRO A 44 8.71 -18.71 4.36
C PRO A 44 9.88 -18.14 3.56
N GLU A 45 9.87 -18.31 2.24
CA GLU A 45 10.93 -17.83 1.34
C GLU A 45 11.06 -16.30 1.35
N VAL A 46 9.93 -15.59 1.44
CA VAL A 46 9.91 -14.11 1.50
C VAL A 46 10.47 -13.63 2.84
N LYS A 47 10.05 -14.26 3.94
CA LYS A 47 10.56 -13.94 5.27
C LYS A 47 12.05 -14.21 5.39
N GLN A 48 12.52 -15.33 4.84
CA GLN A 48 13.92 -15.71 4.87
C GLN A 48 14.78 -14.79 4.00
N ALA A 49 14.32 -14.46 2.80
CA ALA A 49 14.99 -13.48 1.93
C ALA A 49 15.12 -12.11 2.63
N TRP A 50 14.04 -11.64 3.27
CA TRP A 50 14.08 -10.39 4.03
C TRP A 50 15.03 -10.45 5.22
N ALA A 51 15.05 -11.56 5.98
CA ALA A 51 15.97 -11.74 7.10
C ALA A 51 17.44 -11.73 6.65
N SER A 52 17.76 -12.35 5.51
CA SER A 52 19.10 -12.31 4.92
C SER A 52 19.51 -10.90 4.51
N LEU A 53 18.65 -10.18 3.79
CA LEU A 53 18.90 -8.78 3.38
C LEU A 53 19.05 -7.85 4.57
N ALA A 54 18.22 -8.02 5.60
CA ALA A 54 18.28 -7.22 6.80
C ALA A 54 19.61 -7.44 7.55
N ARG A 55 20.11 -8.67 7.61
CA ARG A 55 21.41 -8.98 8.21
C ARG A 55 22.56 -8.40 7.40
N GLU A 56 22.55 -8.60 6.08
CA GLU A 56 23.61 -8.14 5.17
C GLU A 56 23.76 -6.62 5.20
N HIS A 57 22.64 -5.89 5.17
CA HIS A 57 22.63 -4.43 5.08
C HIS A 57 22.42 -3.73 6.43
N ARG A 58 22.40 -4.48 7.54
CA ARG A 58 22.16 -3.98 8.89
C ARG A 58 20.87 -3.14 8.97
N LEU A 59 19.80 -3.63 8.33
CA LEU A 59 18.49 -3.01 8.39
C LEU A 59 17.84 -3.27 9.76
N LYS A 60 16.96 -2.36 10.18
CA LYS A 60 16.11 -2.59 11.35
C LYS A 60 15.19 -3.78 11.08
N ALA A 61 15.01 -4.64 12.09
CA ALA A 61 14.12 -5.79 11.97
C ALA A 61 12.70 -5.35 11.60
N PHE A 62 12.13 -5.98 10.58
CA PHE A 62 10.79 -5.66 10.07
C PHE A 62 10.03 -6.94 9.71
N PRO A 63 8.79 -7.14 10.19
CA PRO A 63 8.16 -6.45 11.32
C PRO A 63 8.87 -6.79 12.64
N ALA A 64 9.07 -5.83 13.54
CA ALA A 64 9.69 -6.09 14.84
C ALA A 64 8.92 -7.12 15.70
N ASP A 65 7.62 -7.28 15.44
CA ASP A 65 6.71 -8.23 16.09
C ASP A 65 6.44 -9.48 15.22
N GLY A 66 7.05 -9.61 14.05
CA GLY A 66 6.80 -10.69 13.09
C GLY A 66 5.41 -10.70 12.44
N ASN A 67 4.56 -9.71 12.74
CA ASN A 67 3.17 -9.68 12.27
C ASN A 67 3.04 -8.98 10.91
N VAL A 68 3.22 -9.76 9.84
CA VAL A 68 3.12 -9.27 8.45
C VAL A 68 1.73 -8.72 8.12
N THR A 69 0.67 -9.20 8.77
CA THR A 69 -0.71 -8.73 8.55
C THR A 69 -0.88 -7.28 8.97
N ARG A 70 -0.19 -6.84 10.03
CA ARG A 70 -0.28 -5.46 10.54
C ARG A 70 0.16 -4.43 9.49
N ILE A 71 1.18 -4.78 8.69
CA ILE A 71 1.74 -3.91 7.66
C ILE A 71 1.01 -4.11 6.33
N PHE A 72 1.01 -5.36 5.83
CA PHE A 72 0.54 -5.63 4.48
C PHE A 72 -0.99 -5.68 4.37
N GLY A 73 -1.72 -5.86 5.47
CA GLY A 73 -3.18 -5.84 5.47
C GLY A 73 -3.75 -4.46 5.13
N PHE A 74 -3.10 -3.39 5.61
CA PHE A 74 -3.46 -2.03 5.22
C PHE A 74 -3.13 -1.76 3.75
N LEU A 75 -1.99 -2.25 3.27
CA LEU A 75 -1.60 -2.14 1.87
C LEU A 75 -2.60 -2.85 0.95
N ASP A 76 -3.04 -4.06 1.31
CA ASP A 76 -4.10 -4.79 0.60
C ASP A 76 -5.43 -3.99 0.55
N GLY A 77 -5.78 -3.31 1.64
CA GLY A 77 -6.96 -2.45 1.69
C GLY A 77 -6.87 -1.20 0.78
N THR A 78 -5.66 -0.78 0.42
CA THR A 78 -5.41 0.42 -0.39
C THR A 78 -5.24 0.07 -1.87
N LEU A 79 -4.40 -0.92 -2.20
CA LEU A 79 -4.13 -1.31 -3.59
C LEU A 79 -5.30 -2.05 -4.25
N MET A 80 -6.08 -2.80 -3.47
CA MET A 80 -7.06 -3.74 -4.02
C MET A 80 -8.47 -3.17 -4.05
N ARG A 81 -8.61 -1.85 -4.10
CA ARG A 81 -9.89 -1.17 -4.32
C ARG A 81 -10.22 -1.15 -5.80
N THR A 82 -11.50 -1.28 -6.12
CA THR A 82 -12.00 -1.25 -7.50
C THR A 82 -12.01 0.15 -8.11
N ALA A 83 -11.93 1.18 -7.28
CA ALA A 83 -11.93 2.58 -7.69
C ALA A 83 -11.01 3.40 -6.76
N PRO A 84 -10.38 4.47 -7.27
CA PRO A 84 -9.61 5.39 -6.44
C PRO A 84 -10.53 6.14 -5.47
N ILE A 85 -9.98 6.52 -4.31
CA ILE A 85 -10.61 7.49 -3.43
C ILE A 85 -10.04 8.85 -3.81
N MET A 86 -10.90 9.73 -4.32
CA MET A 86 -10.54 11.11 -4.61
C MET A 86 -11.24 12.01 -3.59
N LEU A 87 -10.45 12.83 -2.89
CA LEU A 87 -10.94 13.80 -1.91
C LEU A 87 -10.76 15.21 -2.48
N ASP A 88 -11.75 16.06 -2.25
CA ASP A 88 -11.73 17.44 -2.73
C ASP A 88 -11.14 18.39 -1.66
N MET A 89 -10.34 19.35 -2.11
CA MET A 89 -9.66 20.37 -1.31
C MET A 89 -10.29 21.77 -1.46
N ASP A 90 -11.36 21.92 -2.24
CA ASP A 90 -11.99 23.21 -2.52
C ASP A 90 -12.43 23.95 -1.25
N LYS A 91 -12.95 23.24 -0.25
CA LYS A 91 -13.29 23.86 1.04
C LYS A 91 -12.06 24.49 1.69
N SER A 92 -10.95 23.77 1.76
CA SER A 92 -9.70 24.26 2.35
C SER A 92 -9.16 25.46 1.57
N ARG A 93 -9.23 25.42 0.24
CA ARG A 93 -8.82 26.54 -0.62
C ARG A 93 -9.66 27.80 -0.41
N LYS A 94 -10.99 27.65 -0.29
CA LYS A 94 -11.90 28.77 0.02
C LYS A 94 -11.63 29.37 1.40
N LEU A 95 -11.07 28.59 2.32
CA LEU A 95 -10.68 29.03 3.66
C LEU A 95 -9.22 29.53 3.74
N GLY A 96 -8.55 29.74 2.59
CA GLY A 96 -7.23 30.34 2.51
C GLY A 96 -6.04 29.37 2.52
N TRP A 97 -6.27 28.04 2.50
CA TRP A 97 -5.19 27.06 2.36
C TRP A 97 -4.84 26.81 0.90
N HIS A 98 -3.65 27.26 0.48
CA HIS A 98 -3.14 27.10 -0.88
C HIS A 98 -1.96 26.13 -1.01
N GLY A 99 -1.55 25.48 0.09
CA GLY A 99 -0.45 24.51 0.08
C GLY A 99 -0.79 23.26 -0.74
N PHE A 100 0.16 22.81 -1.55
CA PHE A 100 0.09 21.56 -2.30
C PHE A 100 1.44 20.86 -2.28
N VAL A 101 1.45 19.58 -2.69
CA VAL A 101 2.68 18.80 -2.87
C VAL A 101 2.55 17.95 -4.13
N ASP A 102 3.65 17.77 -4.86
CA ASP A 102 3.70 16.76 -5.92
C ASP A 102 3.79 15.36 -5.27
N SER A 103 2.75 14.54 -5.47
CA SER A 103 2.68 13.21 -4.88
C SER A 103 3.82 12.28 -5.30
N LYS A 104 4.41 12.46 -6.49
CA LYS A 104 5.52 11.63 -6.97
C LYS A 104 6.82 12.01 -6.25
N GLU A 105 7.06 13.31 -6.10
CA GLU A 105 8.23 13.81 -5.35
C GLU A 105 8.14 13.42 -3.88
N ALA A 106 6.97 13.63 -3.26
CA ALA A 106 6.73 13.26 -1.87
C ALA A 106 6.91 11.75 -1.62
N LEU A 107 6.44 10.91 -2.56
CA LEU A 107 6.63 9.46 -2.48
C LEU A 107 8.11 9.08 -2.54
N LEU A 108 8.88 9.71 -3.43
CA LEU A 108 10.32 9.46 -3.56
C LEU A 108 11.08 9.94 -2.30
N GLU A 109 10.77 11.12 -1.80
CA GLU A 109 11.34 11.66 -0.55
C GLU A 109 11.07 10.72 0.63
N THR A 110 9.84 10.19 0.72
CA THR A 110 9.47 9.20 1.76
C THR A 110 10.34 7.94 1.68
N PHE A 111 10.60 7.40 0.48
CA PHE A 111 11.48 6.24 0.34
C PHE A 111 12.92 6.55 0.79
N GLN A 112 13.43 7.74 0.46
CA GLN A 112 14.75 8.19 0.90
C GLN A 112 14.83 8.26 2.43
N ASP A 113 13.81 8.81 3.09
CA ASP A 113 13.76 8.89 4.55
C ASP A 113 13.68 7.51 5.21
N VAL A 114 12.87 6.60 4.68
CA VAL A 114 12.76 5.22 5.16
C VAL A 114 14.08 4.46 4.98
N ALA A 115 14.87 4.76 3.94
CA ALA A 115 16.21 4.23 3.79
C ALA A 115 17.24 4.86 4.75
N ARG A 116 17.17 6.17 5.02
CA ARG A 116 17.97 6.83 6.07
C ARG A 116 17.71 6.20 7.43
N LEU A 117 16.47 5.82 7.71
CA LEU A 117 16.05 5.12 8.93
C LEU A 117 16.46 3.63 8.97
N LYS A 118 17.16 3.13 7.94
CA LYS A 118 17.59 1.73 7.79
C LYS A 118 16.44 0.73 7.77
N MET A 119 15.26 1.13 7.28
CA MET A 119 14.11 0.22 7.15
C MET A 119 14.10 -0.51 5.80
N VAL A 120 14.58 0.15 4.74
CA VAL A 120 14.75 -0.42 3.40
C VAL A 120 16.12 -0.05 2.85
N ARG A 121 16.61 -0.82 1.89
CA ARG A 121 17.77 -0.43 1.09
C ARG A 121 17.31 0.34 -0.13
N LEU A 122 17.82 1.55 -0.30
CA LEU A 122 17.95 2.20 -1.61
C LEU A 122 19.40 2.00 -2.05
N ASP A 123 19.60 1.45 -3.24
CA ASP A 123 20.88 1.60 -3.93
C ASP A 123 21.08 3.07 -4.33
N LYS A 124 22.33 3.46 -4.56
CA LYS A 124 22.70 4.86 -4.81
C LYS A 124 21.87 5.40 -5.98
N THR A 125 20.87 6.22 -5.71
CA THR A 125 20.21 7.03 -6.73
C THR A 125 21.23 8.05 -7.27
N PRO A 126 21.14 8.44 -8.55
CA PRO A 126 21.96 9.53 -9.07
C PRO A 126 21.71 10.77 -8.22
N ASN A 127 22.82 11.28 -7.66
CA ASN A 127 23.04 12.55 -6.98
C ASN A 127 21.81 13.44 -6.68
N HIS A 128 21.64 13.78 -5.40
CA HIS A 128 20.68 14.76 -4.86
C HIS A 128 20.75 16.19 -5.48
N ALA A 129 21.69 16.45 -6.40
CA ALA A 129 21.85 17.73 -7.08
C ALA A 129 20.69 18.07 -8.05
N ALA A 130 19.90 17.09 -8.50
CA ALA A 130 18.84 17.35 -9.49
C ALA A 130 17.50 17.84 -8.90
N ILE A 131 17.24 17.64 -7.60
CA ILE A 131 15.95 17.94 -6.96
C ILE A 131 15.97 19.30 -6.22
N GLY A 132 17.15 19.88 -5.99
CA GLY A 132 17.32 21.15 -5.28
C GLY A 132 16.81 22.40 -6.00
N VAL A 133 16.30 22.30 -7.24
CA VAL A 133 15.93 23.47 -8.05
C VAL A 133 14.56 24.06 -7.67
N ILE A 134 13.71 23.35 -6.92
CA ILE A 134 12.31 23.81 -6.66
C ILE A 134 12.13 24.40 -5.25
N LYS A 135 13.09 24.29 -4.33
CA LYS A 135 12.99 24.86 -2.97
C LYS A 135 13.39 26.35 -2.85
N GLY A 136 13.44 27.08 -3.96
CA GLY A 136 13.77 28.51 -3.97
C GLY A 136 12.88 29.29 -4.93
N ARG A 137 11.70 29.71 -4.45
CA ARG A 137 10.96 30.91 -4.85
C ARG A 137 9.89 31.21 -3.81
#